data_AF-A0A4U8SWA7-F1
#
_entry.id   AF-A0A4U8SWA7-F1
#
_cell.length_a   1.000
_cell.length_b   1.000
_cell.length_c   1.000
_cell.angle_alpha   90.00
_cell.angle_beta   90.00
_cell.angle_gamma   90.00
#
_symmetry.space_group_name_H-M   'P 1'
#
loop_
_entity.id
_entity.type
_entity.pdbx_description
1 polymer ?
#
loop_
_entity_poly.entity_id
_entity_poly.type
_entity_poly.pdbx_seq_one_letter_code
_entity_poly.pdbx_strand_id
1 'polypeptide(L)'
;MNSVEFEVRLNKIFESLFQSGFLQNVKSWNFSSAELAQIQVQLCQVATQTALNLQELDYKKQQVAMEQEKMRQELEMAISREKIQNIKLACEAIASAVQAESIKRSVVDNAAINKTNAYVSYFNVAMNAVANNAASLNSGSMLKNISDLVVRMIDKINDEPLSSNFDELLNSLVDKALNIKDLGLGNKQVKILAPKTILAPNEPITLLGLSVFTDNTAEFLYKDEVIESKLFVFQSDELGSHEVIFRVRDNSNEWIEDKIFIKVVKPKEIKGECDGY
;
A
#
# COMPACT_ATOMS: atom_id res chain seq x y z
N MET A 1 19.89 -24.20 -21.70
CA MET A 1 20.93 -24.91 -20.93
C MET A 1 22.27 -24.37 -21.41
N ASN A 2 23.05 -23.72 -20.54
CA ASN A 2 24.34 -23.15 -20.90
C ASN A 2 25.42 -24.25 -20.79
N SER A 3 25.90 -24.75 -21.93
CA SER A 3 26.86 -25.86 -21.99
C SER A 3 28.20 -25.50 -21.35
N VAL A 4 28.59 -24.24 -21.43
CA VAL A 4 29.88 -23.74 -20.92
C VAL A 4 29.91 -23.79 -19.39
N GLU A 5 28.83 -23.41 -18.71
CA GLU A 5 28.76 -23.47 -17.24
C GLU A 5 28.73 -24.91 -16.71
N PHE A 6 28.06 -25.81 -17.43
CA PHE A 6 28.06 -27.23 -17.09
C PHE A 6 29.48 -27.79 -17.16
N GLU A 7 30.20 -27.50 -18.25
CA GLU A 7 31.57 -27.95 -18.47
C GLU A 7 32.53 -27.41 -17.40
N VAL A 8 32.43 -26.12 -17.05
CA VAL A 8 33.26 -25.52 -15.98
C VAL A 8 33.01 -26.19 -14.62
N ARG A 9 31.75 -26.51 -14.29
CA ARG A 9 31.40 -27.18 -13.03
C ARG A 9 31.84 -28.63 -13.02
N LEU A 10 31.64 -29.34 -14.13
CA LEU A 10 32.12 -30.70 -14.32
C LEU A 10 33.63 -30.73 -14.12
N ASN A 11 34.37 -29.84 -14.78
CA ASN A 11 35.83 -29.73 -14.64
C ASN A 11 36.27 -29.45 -13.21
N LYS A 12 35.58 -28.57 -12.47
CA LYS A 12 35.87 -28.33 -11.03
C LYS A 12 35.62 -29.56 -10.16
N ILE A 13 34.54 -30.29 -10.40
CA ILE A 13 34.23 -31.54 -9.68
C ILE A 13 35.28 -32.60 -10.01
N PHE A 14 35.66 -32.72 -11.28
CA PHE A 14 36.74 -33.59 -11.73
C PHE A 14 38.07 -33.22 -11.07
N GLU A 15 38.50 -31.96 -11.14
CA GLU A 15 39.72 -31.49 -10.49
C GLU A 15 39.71 -31.80 -8.99
N SER A 16 38.60 -31.51 -8.30
CA SER A 16 38.48 -31.79 -6.86
C SER A 16 38.54 -33.28 -6.54
N LEU A 17 37.91 -34.14 -7.34
CA LEU A 17 37.96 -35.61 -7.17
C LEU A 17 39.33 -36.20 -7.51
N PHE A 18 39.99 -35.71 -8.57
CA PHE A 18 41.29 -36.20 -9.03
C PHE A 18 42.47 -35.65 -8.23
N GLN A 19 42.31 -34.47 -7.63
CA GLN A 19 43.25 -33.92 -6.66
C GLN A 19 43.00 -34.43 -5.23
N SER A 20 41.80 -35.01 -4.96
CA SER A 20 41.56 -35.66 -3.68
C SER A 20 42.50 -36.85 -3.48
N GLY A 21 42.92 -37.08 -2.23
CA GLY A 21 43.75 -38.23 -1.88
C GLY A 21 43.11 -39.59 -2.19
N PHE A 22 41.82 -39.63 -2.56
CA PHE A 22 41.09 -40.83 -2.93
C PHE A 22 41.76 -41.57 -4.10
N LEU A 23 42.03 -40.90 -5.22
CA LEU A 23 42.61 -41.57 -6.39
C LEU A 23 44.08 -41.93 -6.20
N GLN A 24 44.82 -41.17 -5.40
CA GLN A 24 46.18 -41.53 -4.99
C GLN A 24 46.17 -42.78 -4.09
N ASN A 25 45.23 -42.87 -3.16
CA ASN A 25 45.05 -44.04 -2.30
C ASN A 25 44.58 -45.27 -3.09
N VAL A 26 43.61 -45.14 -3.99
CA VAL A 26 43.13 -46.25 -4.83
C VAL A 26 44.25 -46.81 -5.72
N LYS A 27 45.14 -45.95 -6.25
CA LYS A 27 46.32 -46.40 -7.02
C LYS A 27 47.39 -47.10 -6.17
N SER A 28 47.42 -46.84 -4.86
CA SER A 28 48.38 -47.49 -3.94
C SER A 28 47.96 -48.90 -3.52
N TRP A 29 46.75 -49.34 -3.89
CA TRP A 29 46.21 -50.66 -3.60
C TRP A 29 46.26 -51.54 -4.87
N ASN A 30 46.38 -52.86 -4.70
CA ASN A 30 46.57 -53.84 -5.77
C ASN A 30 45.28 -54.12 -6.59
N PHE A 31 44.65 -53.09 -7.13
CA PHE A 31 43.55 -53.25 -8.08
C PHE A 31 44.09 -53.62 -9.47
N SER A 32 43.37 -54.49 -10.17
CA SER A 32 43.60 -54.75 -11.59
C SER A 32 43.24 -53.52 -12.43
N SER A 33 43.83 -53.43 -13.63
CA SER A 33 43.51 -52.34 -14.57
C SER A 33 42.02 -52.25 -14.92
N ALA A 34 41.31 -53.39 -14.90
CA ALA A 34 39.88 -53.46 -15.15
C ALA A 34 39.07 -52.86 -13.99
N GLU A 35 39.44 -53.17 -12.74
CA GLU A 35 38.79 -52.62 -11.54
C GLU A 35 39.04 -51.11 -11.41
N LEU A 36 40.25 -50.64 -11.71
CA LEU A 36 40.57 -49.21 -11.73
C LEU A 36 39.75 -48.45 -12.78
N ALA A 37 39.60 -49.01 -13.98
CA ALA A 37 38.77 -48.42 -15.03
C ALA A 37 37.30 -48.36 -14.60
N GLN A 38 36.79 -49.39 -13.93
CA GLN A 38 35.42 -49.44 -13.44
C GLN A 38 35.15 -48.41 -12.34
N ILE A 39 36.10 -48.24 -11.39
CA ILE A 39 36.04 -47.19 -10.36
C ILE A 39 36.04 -45.80 -10.99
N GLN A 40 36.90 -45.56 -12.00
CA GLN A 40 36.93 -44.28 -12.72
C GLN A 40 35.62 -43.99 -13.45
N VAL A 41 35.03 -44.97 -14.13
CA VAL A 41 33.73 -44.81 -14.81
C VAL A 41 32.62 -44.45 -13.81
N GLN A 42 32.58 -45.12 -12.65
CA GLN A 42 31.60 -44.82 -11.60
C GLN A 42 31.79 -43.40 -11.03
N LEU A 43 33.03 -42.97 -10.81
CA LEU A 43 33.36 -41.60 -10.41
C LEU A 43 32.88 -40.57 -11.42
N CYS A 44 33.14 -40.80 -12.71
CA CYS A 44 32.66 -39.93 -13.78
C CYS A 44 31.12 -39.86 -13.81
N GLN A 45 30.43 -40.98 -13.60
CA GLN A 45 28.96 -41.01 -13.53
C GLN A 45 28.43 -40.19 -12.34
N VAL A 46 29.01 -40.37 -11.14
CA VAL A 46 28.62 -39.60 -9.94
C VAL A 46 28.91 -38.11 -10.11
N ALA A 47 30.07 -37.76 -10.67
CA ALA A 47 30.45 -36.38 -10.95
C ALA A 47 29.45 -35.72 -11.93
N THR A 48 29.11 -36.42 -13.02
CA THR A 48 28.15 -35.94 -14.02
C THR A 48 26.76 -35.76 -13.43
N GLN A 49 26.28 -36.74 -12.65
CA GLN A 49 24.97 -36.65 -11.99
C GLN A 49 24.93 -35.51 -10.96
N THR A 50 26.01 -35.31 -10.22
CA THR A 50 26.12 -34.20 -9.25
C THR A 50 26.12 -32.85 -9.95
N ALA A 51 26.86 -32.72 -11.06
CA ALA A 51 26.88 -31.51 -11.87
C ALA A 51 25.48 -31.16 -12.42
N LEU A 52 24.74 -32.16 -12.92
CA LEU A 52 23.35 -32.01 -13.36
C LEU A 52 22.45 -31.56 -12.21
N ASN A 53 22.50 -32.24 -11.07
CA ASN A 53 21.68 -31.91 -9.90
C ASN A 53 21.93 -30.47 -9.40
N LEU A 54 23.20 -30.03 -9.35
CA LEU A 54 23.55 -28.66 -8.96
C LEU A 54 22.99 -27.63 -9.93
N GLN A 55 23.02 -27.92 -11.23
CA GLN A 55 22.48 -27.03 -12.24
C GLN A 55 20.95 -26.95 -12.18
N GLU A 56 20.25 -28.06 -11.96
CA GLU A 56 18.81 -28.07 -11.71
C GLU A 56 18.44 -27.26 -10.45
N LEU A 57 19.26 -27.35 -9.41
CA LEU A 57 19.05 -26.62 -8.15
C LEU A 57 19.20 -25.11 -8.37
N ASP A 58 20.19 -24.69 -9.18
CA ASP A 58 20.35 -23.27 -9.53
C ASP A 58 19.22 -22.76 -10.43
N TYR A 59 18.75 -23.57 -11.37
CA TYR A 59 17.58 -23.22 -12.17
C TYR A 59 16.34 -23.03 -11.29
N LYS A 60 16.11 -23.94 -10.33
CA LYS A 60 15.03 -23.80 -9.33
C LYS A 60 15.20 -22.54 -8.48
N LYS A 61 16.42 -22.20 -8.04
CA LYS A 61 16.67 -20.94 -7.31
C LYS A 61 16.33 -19.72 -8.15
N GLN A 62 16.74 -19.67 -9.41
CA GLN A 62 16.41 -18.57 -10.32
C GLN A 62 14.89 -18.46 -10.54
N GLN A 63 14.21 -19.59 -10.71
CA GLN A 63 12.76 -19.63 -10.86
C GLN A 63 12.06 -19.07 -9.61
N VAL A 64 12.43 -19.53 -8.41
CA VAL A 64 11.85 -19.04 -7.15
C VAL A 64 12.13 -17.55 -6.95
N ALA A 65 13.34 -17.08 -7.26
CA ALA A 65 13.69 -15.66 -7.16
C ALA A 65 12.83 -14.81 -8.12
N MET A 66 12.61 -15.28 -9.35
CA MET A 66 11.77 -14.61 -10.33
C MET A 66 10.29 -14.60 -9.91
N GLU A 67 9.77 -15.71 -9.37
CA GLU A 67 8.40 -15.79 -8.84
C GLU A 67 8.20 -14.86 -7.64
N GLN A 68 9.18 -14.76 -6.74
CA GLN A 68 9.16 -13.82 -5.61
C GLN A 68 9.15 -12.36 -6.09
N GLU A 69 9.98 -12.02 -7.06
CA GLU A 69 10.02 -10.66 -7.62
C GLU A 69 8.73 -10.31 -8.35
N LYS A 70 8.16 -11.26 -9.10
CA LYS A 70 6.84 -11.08 -9.73
C LYS A 70 5.74 -10.84 -8.70
N MET A 71 5.70 -11.65 -7.64
CA MET A 71 4.74 -11.49 -6.54
C MET A 71 4.90 -10.13 -5.84
N ARG A 72 6.15 -9.68 -5.63
CA ARG A 72 6.46 -8.35 -5.08
C ARG A 72 5.88 -7.24 -5.96
N GLN A 73 6.12 -7.28 -7.27
CA GLN A 73 5.60 -6.29 -8.22
C GLN A 73 4.07 -6.31 -8.26
N GLU A 74 3.43 -7.48 -8.26
CA GLU A 74 1.97 -7.60 -8.21
C GLU A 74 1.38 -6.97 -6.95
N LEU A 75 2.01 -7.16 -5.77
CA LEU A 75 1.61 -6.53 -4.53
C LEU A 75 1.80 -5.01 -4.55
N GLU A 76 2.94 -4.50 -5.04
CA GLU A 76 3.17 -3.06 -5.17
C GLU A 76 2.17 -2.40 -6.13
N MET A 77 1.86 -3.06 -7.26
CA MET A 77 0.83 -2.63 -8.19
C MET A 77 -0.56 -2.62 -7.56
N ALA A 78 -0.92 -3.64 -6.78
CA ALA A 78 -2.19 -3.70 -6.08
C ALA A 78 -2.34 -2.54 -5.08
N ILE A 79 -1.32 -2.29 -4.25
CA ILE A 79 -1.33 -1.17 -3.29
C ILE A 79 -1.46 0.17 -4.03
N SER A 80 -0.75 0.34 -5.15
CA SER A 80 -0.83 1.57 -5.96
C SER A 80 -2.24 1.78 -6.57
N ARG A 81 -2.88 0.72 -7.09
CA ARG A 81 -4.26 0.79 -7.61
C ARG A 81 -5.26 1.19 -6.53
N GLU A 82 -5.17 0.57 -5.35
CA GLU A 82 -6.04 0.91 -4.21
C GLU A 82 -5.87 2.38 -3.79
N LYS A 83 -4.63 2.88 -3.77
CA LYS A 83 -4.35 4.31 -3.50
C LYS A 83 -5.02 5.22 -4.52
N ILE A 84 -4.91 4.92 -5.81
CA ILE A 84 -5.55 5.71 -6.88
C ILE A 84 -7.08 5.66 -6.74
N GLN A 85 -7.64 4.49 -6.45
CA GLN A 85 -9.08 4.33 -6.26
C GLN A 85 -9.61 5.15 -5.06
N ASN A 86 -8.87 5.17 -3.95
CA ASN A 86 -9.22 5.99 -2.79
C ASN A 86 -9.16 7.49 -3.10
N ILE A 87 -8.14 7.94 -3.85
CA ILE A 87 -8.07 9.34 -4.31
C ILE A 87 -9.25 9.67 -5.21
N LYS A 88 -9.64 8.77 -6.11
CA LYS A 88 -10.79 8.96 -6.98
C LYS A 88 -12.09 9.14 -6.18
N LEU A 89 -12.34 8.28 -5.20
CA LEU A 89 -13.49 8.38 -4.30
C LEU A 89 -13.49 9.70 -3.52
N ALA A 90 -12.32 10.19 -3.11
CA ALA A 90 -12.18 11.50 -2.47
C ALA A 90 -12.61 12.64 -3.39
N CYS A 91 -12.12 12.63 -4.64
CA CYS A 91 -12.48 13.64 -5.64
C CYS A 91 -13.99 13.63 -5.93
N GLU A 92 -14.62 12.46 -6.00
CA GLU A 92 -16.07 12.31 -6.19
C GLU A 92 -16.86 12.87 -4.99
N ALA A 93 -16.38 12.62 -3.76
CA ALA A 93 -16.97 13.20 -2.55
C ALA A 93 -16.86 14.74 -2.53
N ILE A 94 -15.70 15.30 -2.89
CA ILE A 94 -15.50 16.75 -2.99
C ILE A 94 -16.42 17.35 -4.06
N ALA A 95 -16.51 16.73 -5.24
CA ALA A 95 -17.38 17.19 -6.31
C ALA A 95 -18.85 17.21 -5.87
N SER A 96 -19.29 16.19 -5.13
CA SER A 96 -20.64 16.13 -4.56
C SER A 96 -20.88 17.23 -3.53
N ALA A 97 -19.89 17.54 -2.67
CA ALA A 97 -19.96 18.64 -1.72
C ALA A 97 -20.09 20.00 -2.42
N VAL A 98 -19.25 20.26 -3.43
CA VAL A 98 -19.31 21.50 -4.23
C VAL A 98 -20.66 21.63 -4.94
N GLN A 99 -21.19 20.54 -5.48
CA GLN A 99 -22.52 20.54 -6.09
C GLN A 99 -23.62 20.85 -5.06
N ALA A 100 -23.55 20.27 -3.86
CA ALA A 100 -24.50 20.53 -2.79
C ALA A 100 -24.48 22.01 -2.35
N GLU A 101 -23.30 22.62 -2.21
CA GLU A 101 -23.13 24.05 -1.91
C GLU A 101 -23.69 24.95 -3.01
N SER A 102 -23.44 24.60 -4.27
CA SER A 102 -23.98 25.33 -5.43
C SER A 102 -25.51 25.30 -5.44
N ILE A 103 -26.11 24.13 -5.18
CA ILE A 103 -27.57 23.98 -5.06
C ILE A 103 -28.10 24.81 -3.89
N LYS A 104 -27.44 24.78 -2.72
CA LYS A 104 -27.80 25.60 -1.55
C LYS A 104 -27.90 27.08 -1.93
N ARG A 105 -26.85 27.64 -2.55
CA ARG A 105 -26.83 29.06 -2.98
C ARG A 105 -27.93 29.35 -3.98
N SER A 106 -28.10 28.48 -4.97
CA SER A 106 -29.14 28.65 -5.99
C SER A 106 -30.55 28.68 -5.39
N VAL A 107 -30.85 27.86 -4.38
CA VAL A 107 -32.16 27.85 -3.71
C VAL A 107 -32.41 29.17 -2.97
N VAL A 108 -31.42 29.68 -2.23
CA VAL A 108 -31.53 30.96 -1.51
C VAL A 108 -31.67 32.14 -2.49
N ASP A 109 -30.84 32.18 -3.53
CA ASP A 109 -30.91 33.22 -4.57
C ASP A 109 -32.27 33.21 -5.28
N ASN A 110 -32.78 32.03 -5.62
CA ASN A 110 -34.10 31.90 -6.24
C ASN A 110 -35.23 32.37 -5.32
N ALA A 111 -35.14 32.10 -4.01
CA ALA A 111 -36.10 32.60 -3.04
C ALA A 111 -36.07 34.14 -2.93
N ALA A 112 -34.87 34.73 -2.85
CA ALA A 112 -34.68 36.19 -2.81
C ALA A 112 -35.20 36.87 -4.10
N ILE A 113 -34.91 36.29 -5.27
CA ILE A 113 -35.42 36.77 -6.57
C ILE A 113 -36.95 36.73 -6.59
N ASN A 114 -37.57 35.62 -6.17
CA ASN A 114 -39.03 35.49 -6.14
C ASN A 114 -39.68 36.49 -5.17
N LYS A 115 -39.07 36.69 -4.00
CA LYS A 115 -39.53 37.69 -3.02
C LYS A 115 -39.47 39.10 -3.59
N THR A 116 -38.36 39.44 -4.24
CA THR A 116 -38.16 40.75 -4.91
C THR A 116 -39.18 40.95 -6.04
N ASN A 117 -39.38 39.94 -6.89
CA ASN A 117 -40.35 39.99 -7.99
C ASN A 117 -41.79 40.17 -7.47
N ALA A 118 -42.14 39.53 -6.36
CA ALA A 118 -43.44 39.71 -5.71
C ALA A 118 -43.60 41.14 -5.17
N TYR A 119 -42.56 41.71 -4.55
CA TYR A 119 -42.55 43.11 -4.11
C TYR A 119 -42.71 44.09 -5.26
N VAL A 120 -41.97 43.92 -6.35
CA VAL A 120 -42.07 44.77 -7.55
C VAL A 120 -43.46 44.68 -8.17
N SER A 121 -44.01 43.46 -8.29
CA SER A 121 -45.36 43.24 -8.83
C SER A 121 -46.42 43.93 -7.96
N TYR A 122 -46.31 43.77 -6.63
CA TYR A 122 -47.18 44.43 -5.68
C TYR A 122 -47.07 45.96 -5.79
N PHE A 123 -45.85 46.50 -5.81
CA PHE A 123 -45.60 47.93 -5.91
C PHE A 123 -46.24 48.53 -7.17
N ASN A 124 -46.08 47.88 -8.33
CA ASN A 124 -46.68 48.31 -9.58
C ASN A 124 -48.22 48.35 -9.50
N VAL A 125 -48.86 47.34 -8.92
CA VAL A 125 -50.32 47.28 -8.77
C VAL A 125 -50.82 48.34 -7.77
N ALA A 126 -50.18 48.46 -6.61
CA ALA A 126 -50.56 49.40 -5.57
C ALA A 126 -50.41 50.86 -6.05
N MET A 127 -49.29 51.19 -6.70
CA MET A 127 -49.04 52.53 -7.24
C MET A 127 -50.01 52.88 -8.36
N ASN A 128 -50.34 51.94 -9.25
CA ASN A 128 -51.36 52.16 -10.27
C ASN A 128 -52.75 52.40 -9.66
N ALA A 129 -53.13 51.69 -8.58
CA ALA A 129 -54.40 51.92 -7.89
C ALA A 129 -54.48 53.31 -7.23
N VAL A 130 -53.37 53.76 -6.64
CA VAL A 130 -53.25 55.10 -6.04
C VAL A 130 -53.29 56.20 -7.11
N ALA A 131 -52.52 56.03 -8.20
CA ALA A 131 -52.44 57.02 -9.29
C ALA A 131 -53.78 57.24 -10.00
N ASN A 132 -54.64 56.21 -10.06
CA ASN A 132 -55.97 56.29 -10.68
C ASN A 132 -57.08 56.75 -9.71
N ASN A 133 -56.74 57.27 -8.52
CA ASN A 133 -57.71 57.68 -7.47
C ASN A 133 -58.71 56.57 -7.06
N ALA A 134 -58.42 55.31 -7.37
CA ALA A 134 -59.32 54.19 -7.07
C ALA A 134 -59.26 53.79 -5.59
N ALA A 135 -58.19 54.15 -4.88
CA ALA A 135 -58.01 53.88 -3.44
C ALA A 135 -56.91 54.75 -2.81
N SER A 136 -56.97 54.95 -1.48
CA SER A 136 -55.92 55.62 -0.70
C SER A 136 -55.18 54.65 0.21
N LEU A 137 -53.91 54.94 0.53
CA LEU A 137 -53.09 54.16 1.49
C LEU A 137 -53.23 54.68 2.94
N ASN A 138 -54.25 55.49 3.21
CA ASN A 138 -54.48 56.06 4.53
C ASN A 138 -54.86 54.99 5.56
N SER A 139 -54.52 55.24 6.82
CA SER A 139 -54.88 54.37 7.94
C SER A 139 -56.39 54.12 8.00
N GLY A 140 -56.79 52.84 7.93
CA GLY A 140 -58.19 52.41 7.94
C GLY A 140 -58.80 52.14 6.55
N SER A 141 -58.07 52.37 5.45
CA SER A 141 -58.57 52.05 4.11
C SER A 141 -58.53 50.54 3.80
N MET A 142 -59.46 50.07 2.96
CA MET A 142 -59.49 48.68 2.49
C MET A 142 -58.18 48.30 1.76
N LEU A 143 -57.62 49.22 0.98
CA LEU A 143 -56.35 49.01 0.27
C LEU A 143 -55.17 48.83 1.24
N LYS A 144 -55.13 49.56 2.36
CA LYS A 144 -54.09 49.38 3.37
C LYS A 144 -54.16 48.00 4.03
N ASN A 145 -55.37 47.52 4.36
CA ASN A 145 -55.53 46.18 4.93
C ASN A 145 -55.11 45.07 3.95
N ILE A 146 -55.39 45.24 2.65
CA ILE A 146 -54.95 44.32 1.59
C ILE A 146 -53.43 44.41 1.41
N SER A 147 -52.86 45.61 1.40
CA SER A 147 -51.41 45.86 1.38
C SER A 147 -50.69 45.10 2.49
N ASP A 148 -51.14 45.28 3.73
CA ASP A 148 -50.52 44.66 4.90
C ASP A 148 -50.67 43.13 4.88
N LEU A 149 -51.72 42.60 4.24
CA LEU A 149 -51.87 41.15 4.03
C LEU A 149 -50.92 40.63 2.95
N VAL A 150 -50.79 41.34 1.82
CA VAL A 150 -49.90 40.96 0.71
C VAL A 150 -48.44 41.00 1.16
N VAL A 151 -48.01 42.08 1.83
CA VAL A 151 -46.64 42.20 2.36
C VAL A 151 -46.34 41.06 3.33
N ARG A 152 -47.24 40.76 4.28
CA ARG A 152 -47.09 39.62 5.19
C ARG A 152 -47.00 38.27 4.48
N MET A 153 -47.64 38.11 3.32
CA MET A 153 -47.55 36.87 2.53
C MET A 153 -46.25 36.79 1.74
N ILE A 154 -45.74 37.92 1.24
CA ILE A 154 -44.42 38.00 0.59
C ILE A 154 -43.30 37.74 1.61
N ASP A 155 -43.44 38.23 2.84
CA ASP A 155 -42.47 38.00 3.92
C ASP A 155 -42.36 36.54 4.37
N LYS A 156 -43.34 35.70 4.05
CA LYS A 156 -43.25 34.25 4.28
C LYS A 156 -42.29 33.54 3.32
N ILE A 157 -41.88 34.18 2.22
CA ILE A 157 -40.82 33.65 1.37
C ILE A 157 -39.52 33.75 2.16
N ASN A 158 -39.03 32.60 2.60
CA ASN A 158 -37.79 32.49 3.33
C ASN A 158 -36.61 32.58 2.36
N ASP A 159 -35.92 33.72 2.41
CA ASP A 159 -34.68 34.02 1.71
C ASP A 159 -33.46 34.04 2.66
N GLU A 160 -33.65 33.60 3.91
CA GLU A 160 -32.55 33.48 4.86
C GLU A 160 -31.60 32.33 4.45
N PRO A 161 -30.30 32.46 4.80
CA PRO A 161 -29.35 31.37 4.60
C PRO A 161 -29.85 30.08 5.24
N LEU A 162 -29.75 28.97 4.50
CA LEU A 162 -30.03 27.62 5.01
C LEU A 162 -29.24 27.36 6.30
N SER A 163 -29.84 26.60 7.23
CA SER A 163 -29.37 26.44 8.62
C SER A 163 -27.88 26.08 8.76
N SER A 164 -27.25 26.53 9.85
CA SER A 164 -25.86 26.20 10.24
C SER A 164 -25.54 24.71 10.23
N ASN A 165 -26.51 23.84 10.50
CA ASN A 165 -26.35 22.38 10.46
C ASN A 165 -25.94 21.86 9.08
N PHE A 166 -26.36 22.52 8.00
CA PHE A 166 -25.97 22.17 6.64
C PHE A 166 -24.51 22.56 6.37
N ASP A 167 -24.09 23.71 6.89
CA ASP A 167 -22.71 24.18 6.80
C ASP A 167 -21.76 23.30 7.61
N GLU A 168 -22.17 22.87 8.81
CA GLU A 168 -21.40 21.92 9.61
C GLU A 168 -21.25 20.56 8.91
N LEU A 169 -22.32 20.05 8.28
CA LEU A 169 -22.26 18.81 7.51
C LEU A 169 -21.37 18.94 6.27
N LEU A 170 -21.48 20.05 5.54
CA LEU A 170 -20.67 20.30 4.36
C LEU A 170 -19.19 20.45 4.72
N ASN A 171 -18.88 21.23 5.76
CA ASN A 171 -17.52 21.39 6.26
C ASN A 171 -16.97 20.06 6.79
N SER A 172 -17.78 19.27 7.49
CA SER A 172 -17.39 17.91 7.91
C SER A 172 -17.05 17.01 6.72
N LEU A 173 -17.80 17.11 5.62
CA LEU A 173 -17.59 16.29 4.42
C LEU A 173 -16.36 16.76 3.63
N VAL A 174 -16.14 18.07 3.54
CA VAL A 174 -14.93 18.68 2.96
C VAL A 174 -13.70 18.33 3.78
N ASP A 175 -13.76 18.48 5.11
CA ASP A 175 -12.67 18.11 6.02
C ASP A 175 -12.37 16.62 5.92
N LYS A 176 -13.38 15.76 5.93
CA LYS A 176 -13.18 14.32 5.73
C LYS A 176 -12.53 14.04 4.39
N ALA A 177 -12.94 14.72 3.32
CA ALA A 177 -12.40 14.48 1.98
C ALA A 177 -10.97 15.03 1.80
N LEU A 178 -10.65 16.19 2.39
CA LEU A 178 -9.30 16.74 2.45
C LEU A 178 -8.38 15.86 3.31
N ASN A 179 -8.93 15.32 4.41
CA ASN A 179 -8.27 14.40 5.30
C ASN A 179 -8.43 12.93 4.87
N ILE A 180 -8.84 12.61 3.62
CA ILE A 180 -8.79 11.22 3.11
C ILE A 180 -7.33 10.73 3.02
N LYS A 181 -6.35 11.64 2.95
CA LYS A 181 -4.94 11.30 3.21
C LYS A 181 -4.74 10.64 4.59
N ASP A 182 -5.55 11.01 5.58
CA ASP A 182 -5.43 10.58 6.98
C ASP A 182 -6.49 9.52 7.39
N LEU A 183 -7.65 9.49 6.72
CA LEU A 183 -8.80 8.66 7.08
C LEU A 183 -8.78 7.24 6.49
N GLY A 184 -7.76 6.86 5.72
CA GLY A 184 -7.77 5.56 5.05
C GLY A 184 -6.52 5.11 4.32
N LEU A 185 -5.40 5.85 4.39
CA LEU A 185 -4.07 5.30 4.08
C LEU A 185 -3.51 4.52 5.28
N GLY A 186 -4.32 3.61 5.85
CA GLY A 186 -3.88 2.59 6.79
C GLY A 186 -2.93 1.56 6.16
N ASN A 187 -2.63 1.67 4.87
CA ASN A 187 -1.44 1.05 4.31
C ASN A 187 -0.26 1.95 4.68
N LYS A 188 0.54 1.51 5.66
CA LYS A 188 1.89 2.02 5.81
C LYS A 188 2.51 2.09 4.41
N GLN A 189 2.97 3.28 4.02
CA GLN A 189 3.51 3.52 2.68
C GLN A 189 4.74 2.65 2.39
N VAL A 190 5.34 2.18 3.47
CA VAL A 190 6.45 1.25 3.54
C VAL A 190 6.02 0.13 4.48
N LYS A 191 6.28 -1.13 4.12
CA LYS A 191 5.95 -2.28 4.96
C LYS A 191 7.03 -3.34 4.88
N ILE A 192 7.34 -3.97 6.01
CA ILE A 192 8.22 -5.14 6.05
C ILE A 192 7.37 -6.40 6.09
N LEU A 193 7.56 -7.28 5.11
CA LEU A 193 7.00 -8.62 5.11
C LEU A 193 8.08 -9.61 5.58
N ALA A 194 7.76 -10.33 6.64
CA ALA A 194 8.58 -11.43 7.14
C ALA A 194 7.75 -12.73 7.11
N PRO A 195 8.28 -13.85 6.58
CA PRO A 195 7.60 -15.14 6.61
C PRO A 195 7.32 -15.62 8.04
N LYS A 196 8.17 -15.22 8.99
CA LYS A 196 8.07 -15.50 10.41
C LYS A 196 8.83 -14.47 11.22
N THR A 197 8.39 -14.27 12.46
CA THR A 197 8.97 -13.30 13.40
C THR A 197 9.66 -13.97 14.59
N ILE A 198 9.67 -15.30 14.65
CA ILE A 198 10.32 -16.10 15.70
C ILE A 198 11.24 -17.11 15.03
N LEU A 199 12.52 -17.13 15.41
CA LEU A 199 13.60 -17.89 14.78
C LEU A 199 14.39 -18.70 15.80
N ALA A 200 14.96 -19.81 15.33
CA ALA A 200 16.05 -20.47 16.04
C ALA A 200 17.38 -19.69 15.85
N PRO A 201 18.38 -19.88 16.72
CA PRO A 201 19.69 -19.25 16.56
C PRO A 201 20.32 -19.66 15.22
N ASN A 202 20.94 -18.69 14.54
CA ASN A 202 21.55 -18.84 13.21
C ASN A 202 20.59 -19.28 12.08
N GLU A 203 19.29 -19.21 12.28
CA GLU A 203 18.32 -19.49 11.22
C GLU A 203 18.16 -18.27 10.27
N PRO A 204 18.44 -18.40 8.96
CA PRO A 204 18.28 -17.29 8.02
C PRO A 204 16.82 -17.12 7.60
N ILE A 205 16.37 -15.87 7.49
CA ILE A 205 15.10 -15.51 6.84
C ILE A 205 15.27 -14.35 5.87
N THR A 206 14.50 -14.36 4.80
CA THR A 206 14.43 -13.23 3.86
C THR A 206 13.30 -12.30 4.25
N LEU A 207 13.64 -11.06 4.55
CA LEU A 207 12.73 -9.95 4.76
C LEU A 207 12.53 -9.21 3.45
N LEU A 208 11.28 -8.86 3.16
CA LEU A 208 10.89 -8.15 1.96
C LEU A 208 10.34 -6.78 2.33
N GLY A 209 10.99 -5.75 1.81
CA GLY A 209 10.56 -4.36 1.91
C GLY A 209 9.60 -4.05 0.76
N LEU A 210 8.37 -3.67 1.11
CA LEU A 210 7.34 -3.23 0.17
C LEU A 210 7.16 -1.73 0.30
N SER A 211 7.00 -1.06 -0.83
CA SER A 211 6.80 0.39 -0.84
C SER A 211 5.83 0.80 -1.93
N VAL A 212 5.07 1.85 -1.68
CA VAL A 212 4.27 2.52 -2.71
C VAL A 212 5.12 3.34 -3.70
N PHE A 213 6.41 3.49 -3.41
CA PHE A 213 7.39 4.20 -4.21
C PHE A 213 8.27 3.18 -4.95
N THR A 214 7.84 2.79 -6.15
CA THR A 214 8.42 1.65 -6.89
C THR A 214 9.92 1.77 -7.15
N ASP A 215 10.40 2.93 -7.58
CA ASP A 215 11.80 3.12 -8.02
C ASP A 215 12.64 4.00 -7.09
N ASN A 216 12.13 4.32 -5.90
CA ASN A 216 12.85 5.19 -4.98
C ASN A 216 13.91 4.40 -4.19
N THR A 217 14.97 5.10 -3.79
CA THR A 217 16.05 4.53 -2.96
C THR A 217 15.47 3.94 -1.67
N ALA A 218 15.76 2.67 -1.45
CA ALA A 218 15.20 1.86 -0.38
C ALA A 218 16.31 1.09 0.33
N GLU A 219 16.26 1.02 1.66
CA GLU A 219 17.31 0.40 2.45
C GLU A 219 16.78 -0.21 3.75
N PHE A 220 17.46 -1.25 4.22
CA PHE A 220 17.28 -1.82 5.55
C PHE A 220 18.35 -1.30 6.51
N LEU A 221 17.96 -1.08 7.77
CA LEU A 221 18.84 -0.76 8.89
C LEU A 221 18.77 -1.88 9.92
N TYR A 222 19.92 -2.41 10.29
CA TYR A 222 20.06 -3.41 11.35
C TYR A 222 21.42 -3.27 12.04
N LYS A 223 21.43 -3.05 13.37
CA LYS A 223 22.67 -2.91 14.19
C LYS A 223 23.75 -2.01 13.56
N ASP A 224 23.33 -0.83 13.11
CA ASP A 224 24.16 0.19 12.44
C ASP A 224 24.62 -0.14 11.01
N GLU A 225 24.27 -1.30 10.46
CA GLU A 225 24.48 -1.61 9.04
C GLU A 225 23.36 -1.06 8.17
N VAL A 226 23.76 -0.47 7.03
CA VAL A 226 22.86 0.01 5.97
C VAL A 226 22.95 -0.95 4.80
N ILE A 227 21.81 -1.48 4.39
CA ILE A 227 21.70 -2.45 3.29
C ILE A 227 20.81 -1.83 2.22
N GLU A 228 21.42 -1.30 1.15
CA GLU A 228 20.74 -0.69 0.01
C GLU A 228 20.06 -1.76 -0.86
N SER A 229 18.93 -2.26 -0.37
CA SER A 229 18.15 -3.29 -1.05
C SER A 229 16.72 -3.31 -0.52
N LYS A 230 15.78 -3.78 -1.35
CA LYS A 230 14.40 -4.13 -0.93
C LYS A 230 14.29 -5.55 -0.37
N LEU A 231 15.39 -6.30 -0.40
CA LEU A 231 15.52 -7.65 0.15
C LEU A 231 16.66 -7.68 1.17
N PHE A 232 16.38 -8.21 2.35
CA PHE A 232 17.39 -8.39 3.40
C PHE A 232 17.33 -9.81 3.95
N VAL A 233 18.44 -10.54 3.89
CA VAL A 233 18.57 -11.85 4.54
C VAL A 233 19.03 -11.63 5.97
N PHE A 234 18.10 -11.73 6.92
CA PHE A 234 18.36 -11.64 8.34
C PHE A 234 18.84 -12.98 8.89
N GLN A 235 19.94 -12.96 9.64
CA GLN A 235 20.45 -14.11 10.38
C GLN A 235 21.15 -13.62 11.65
N SER A 236 20.87 -14.24 12.80
CA SER A 236 21.54 -13.91 14.05
C SER A 236 21.60 -15.10 15.01
N ASP A 237 22.73 -15.26 15.70
CA ASP A 237 22.91 -16.22 16.79
C ASP A 237 22.53 -15.63 18.16
N GLU A 238 22.41 -14.31 18.25
CA GLU A 238 22.11 -13.63 19.50
C GLU A 238 20.64 -13.79 19.87
N LEU A 239 20.40 -14.33 21.06
CA LEU A 239 19.07 -14.50 21.61
C LEU A 239 18.46 -13.14 21.98
N GLY A 240 17.18 -12.95 21.67
CA GLY A 240 16.47 -11.72 22.01
C GLY A 240 15.65 -11.18 20.85
N SER A 241 15.17 -9.95 21.02
CA SER A 241 14.37 -9.25 20.01
C SER A 241 15.28 -8.30 19.22
N HIS A 242 15.33 -8.50 17.91
CA HIS A 242 16.09 -7.71 16.96
C HIS A 242 15.17 -6.75 16.24
N GLU A 243 15.47 -5.46 16.30
CA GLU A 243 14.75 -4.42 15.53
C GLU A 243 15.37 -4.32 14.14
N VAL A 244 14.53 -4.43 13.12
CA VAL A 244 14.91 -4.21 11.72
C VAL A 244 14.00 -3.11 11.17
N ILE A 245 14.61 -2.08 10.59
CA ILE A 245 13.92 -0.94 9.99
C ILE A 245 14.09 -1.01 8.49
N PHE A 246 13.04 -0.73 7.74
CA PHE A 246 13.07 -0.56 6.29
C PHE A 246 12.58 0.85 5.99
N ARG A 247 13.38 1.61 5.23
CA ARG A 247 13.04 2.99 4.87
C ARG A 247 13.18 3.21 3.37
N VAL A 248 12.31 4.05 2.84
CA VAL A 248 12.27 4.42 1.42
C VAL A 248 12.11 5.94 1.34
N ARG A 249 12.77 6.56 0.36
CA ARG A 249 12.55 7.99 0.09
C ARG A 249 11.22 8.20 -0.60
N ASP A 250 10.48 9.21 -0.20
CA ASP A 250 9.26 9.62 -0.88
C ASP A 250 9.54 10.53 -2.09
N ASN A 251 8.49 11.05 -2.73
CA ASN A 251 8.62 11.95 -3.87
C ASN A 251 9.16 13.35 -3.50
N SER A 252 9.15 13.71 -2.21
CA SER A 252 9.75 14.92 -1.65
C SER A 252 11.18 14.69 -1.16
N ASN A 253 11.72 13.48 -1.37
CA ASN A 253 13.04 13.05 -0.92
C ASN A 253 13.18 12.95 0.62
N GLU A 254 12.07 12.81 1.33
CA GLU A 254 12.02 12.53 2.78
C GLU A 254 12.00 11.02 3.04
N TRP A 255 12.55 10.59 4.18
CA TRP A 255 12.55 9.18 4.56
C TRP A 255 11.24 8.78 5.24
N ILE A 256 10.61 7.73 4.71
CA ILE A 256 9.46 7.07 5.33
C ILE A 256 9.88 5.66 5.71
N GLU A 257 9.57 5.25 6.93
CA GLU A 257 10.07 4.00 7.49
C GLU A 257 8.97 3.11 8.08
N ASP A 258 9.24 1.81 8.06
CA ASP A 258 8.53 0.81 8.86
C ASP A 258 9.54 -0.03 9.63
N LYS A 259 9.10 -0.65 10.72
CA LYS A 259 9.94 -1.49 11.57
C LYS A 259 9.26 -2.78 11.97
N ILE A 260 10.07 -3.82 12.10
CA ILE A 260 9.66 -5.16 12.54
C ILE A 260 10.62 -5.66 13.61
N PHE A 261 10.08 -6.46 14.54
CA PHE A 261 10.87 -7.13 15.57
C PHE A 261 10.94 -8.62 15.28
N ILE A 262 12.15 -9.15 15.20
CA ILE A 262 12.43 -10.58 14.98
C ILE A 262 13.00 -11.14 16.28
N LYS A 263 12.33 -12.15 16.84
CA LYS A 263 12.74 -12.80 18.08
C LYS A 263 13.52 -14.06 17.80
N VAL A 264 14.76 -14.13 18.26
CA VAL A 264 15.59 -15.34 18.24
C VAL A 264 15.48 -16.02 19.60
N VAL A 265 14.96 -17.24 19.61
CA VAL A 265 14.71 -18.03 20.83
C VAL A 265 15.38 -19.39 20.74
N LYS A 266 15.91 -19.89 21.87
CA LYS A 266 16.43 -21.27 21.90
C LYS A 266 15.30 -22.25 21.58
N PRO A 267 15.55 -23.28 20.77
CA PRO A 267 14.62 -24.39 20.63
C PRO A 267 14.33 -24.96 22.02
N LYS A 268 13.06 -25.18 22.37
CA LYS A 268 12.73 -25.95 23.57
C LYS A 268 13.32 -27.34 23.40
N GLU A 269 14.18 -27.76 24.32
CA GLU A 269 14.58 -29.15 24.44
C GLU A 269 13.31 -29.99 24.63
N ILE A 270 12.96 -30.79 23.63
CA ILE A 270 12.02 -31.88 23.81
C ILE A 270 12.79 -32.89 24.67
N LYS A 271 12.62 -32.79 26.00
CA LYS A 271 12.97 -33.90 26.89
C LYS A 271 12.08 -35.07 26.48
N GLY A 272 12.63 -35.98 25.68
CA GLY A 272 12.09 -37.32 25.55
C GLY A 272 12.20 -37.99 26.90
N GLU A 273 11.15 -37.86 27.72
CA GLU A 273 10.80 -38.92 28.65
C GLU A 273 10.43 -40.13 27.77
N CYS A 274 11.44 -40.94 27.47
CA CYS A 274 11.22 -42.36 27.23
C CYS A 274 10.76 -42.95 28.58
N ASP A 275 9.49 -42.73 28.91
CA ASP A 275 8.83 -43.50 29.94
C ASP A 275 8.69 -44.92 29.40
N GLY A 276 9.49 -45.82 29.98
CA GLY A 276 9.43 -47.23 29.68
C GLY A 276 8.06 -47.79 30.06
N TYR A 277 7.42 -48.43 29.08
CA TYR A 277 6.59 -49.62 29.25
C TYR A 277 6.78 -50.52 28.03
#